data_AF-A0A357D3Y4-F1
#
_entry.id   AF-A0A357D3Y4-F1
#
_cell.length_a   1.000
_cell.length_b   1.000
_cell.length_c   1.000
_cell.angle_alpha   90.00
_cell.angle_beta   90.00
_cell.angle_gamma   90.00
#
_symmetry.space_group_name_H-M   'P 1'
#
loop_
_entity.id
_entity.type
_entity.pdbx_description
1 polymer ?
#
loop_
_entity_poly.entity_id
_entity_poly.type
_entity_poly.pdbx_seq_one_letter_code
_entity_poly.pdbx_strand_id
1 'polypeptide(L)'
;MRLFDTHCHLNDEAYQEDLPTIIARARAAGVEQMLVVGYDLPSSQRALQLAEAEKGIYAAVGIHPHDAATVTDDDLRSLEAMLTHPQAVALGEIGLDYHYDHSPRPRQ
;
A
#
# COMPACT_ATOMS: atom_id res chain seq x y z
N MET A 1 14.25 -19.33 8.87
CA MET A 1 13.00 -19.51 8.11
C MET A 1 12.78 -18.23 7.31
N ARG A 2 12.38 -18.33 6.03
CA ARG A 2 12.13 -17.16 5.17
C ARG A 2 10.64 -16.86 5.18
N LEU A 3 10.27 -15.64 5.53
CA LEU A 3 8.89 -15.18 5.64
C LEU A 3 8.62 -14.04 4.64
N PHE A 4 7.36 -13.96 4.22
CA PHE A 4 6.82 -12.87 3.45
C PHE A 4 5.74 -12.20 4.31
N ASP A 5 5.89 -10.91 4.61
CA ASP A 5 4.82 -10.10 5.20
C ASP A 5 3.91 -9.60 4.07
N THR A 6 2.74 -10.20 3.96
CA THR A 6 1.84 -9.99 2.81
C THR A 6 1.06 -8.69 2.89
N HIS A 7 1.13 -7.95 4.01
CA HIS A 7 0.41 -6.68 4.16
C HIS A 7 1.03 -5.82 5.26
N CYS A 8 1.73 -4.77 4.88
CA CYS A 8 2.21 -3.76 5.83
C CYS A 8 2.11 -2.34 5.26
N HIS A 9 2.02 -1.35 6.15
CA HIS A 9 1.96 0.07 5.80
C HIS A 9 3.26 0.78 6.15
N LEU A 10 4.41 0.28 5.65
CA LEU A 10 5.72 0.94 5.83
C LEU A 10 5.81 2.30 5.10
N ASN A 11 4.83 2.60 4.26
CA ASN A 11 4.59 3.88 3.60
C ASN A 11 3.91 4.91 4.51
N ASP A 12 3.49 4.55 5.73
CA ASP A 12 2.93 5.48 6.72
C ASP A 12 3.97 6.51 7.18
N GLU A 13 3.52 7.75 7.41
CA GLU A 13 4.39 8.85 7.84
C GLU A 13 5.02 8.58 9.21
N ALA A 14 4.36 7.81 10.07
CA ALA A 14 4.83 7.44 11.39
C ALA A 14 6.16 6.67 11.38
N TYR A 15 6.53 6.06 10.25
CA TYR A 15 7.75 5.25 10.10
C TYR A 15 8.87 5.96 9.32
N GLN A 16 8.66 7.18 8.82
CA GLN A 16 9.62 7.82 7.91
C GLN A 16 11.01 8.00 8.52
N GLU A 17 11.10 8.34 9.80
CA GLU A 17 12.38 8.61 10.47
C GLU A 17 13.21 7.34 10.74
N ASP A 18 12.56 6.19 10.94
CA ASP A 18 13.21 4.94 11.34
C ASP A 18 13.02 3.78 10.35
N LEU A 19 12.47 4.05 9.16
CA LEU A 19 12.18 3.06 8.11
C LEU A 19 13.35 2.12 7.80
N PRO A 20 14.61 2.57 7.61
CA PRO A 20 15.73 1.66 7.37
C PRO A 20 15.97 0.70 8.54
N THR A 21 15.77 1.18 9.77
CA THR A 21 15.92 0.37 10.98
C THR A 21 14.79 -0.65 11.09
N ILE A 22 13.55 -0.26 10.78
CA ILE A 22 12.39 -1.18 10.76
C ILE A 22 12.64 -2.33 9.77
N ILE A 23 13.01 -2.01 8.53
CA ILE A 23 13.28 -2.99 7.48
C ILE A 23 14.43 -3.93 7.89
N ALA A 24 15.50 -3.40 8.47
CA ALA A 24 16.62 -4.20 8.95
C ALA A 24 16.20 -5.18 10.06
N ARG A 25 15.36 -4.74 11.02
CA ARG A 25 14.81 -5.60 12.07
C ARG A 25 13.91 -6.70 11.50
N ALA A 26 13.03 -6.36 10.55
CA ALA A 26 12.16 -7.33 9.88
C ALA A 26 12.99 -8.43 9.17
N ARG A 27 14.01 -8.03 8.41
CA ARG A 27 14.94 -8.95 7.75
C ARG A 27 15.70 -9.82 8.74
N ALA A 28 16.17 -9.25 9.86
CA ALA A 28 16.85 -10.01 10.92
C ALA A 28 15.95 -11.05 11.60
N ALA A 29 14.63 -10.80 11.63
CA ALA A 29 13.63 -11.75 12.12
C ALA A 29 13.21 -12.81 11.06
N GLY A 30 13.75 -12.74 9.85
CA GLY A 30 13.45 -13.66 8.74
C GLY A 30 12.35 -13.20 7.80
N VAL A 31 11.78 -12.00 8.00
CA VAL A 31 10.85 -11.36 7.05
C VAL A 31 11.68 -10.73 5.93
N GLU A 32 11.96 -11.52 4.91
CA GLU A 32 12.84 -11.11 3.81
C GLU A 32 12.10 -10.38 2.69
N GLN A 33 10.78 -10.58 2.60
CA GLN A 33 9.93 -9.96 1.59
C GLN A 33 8.71 -9.32 2.25
N MET A 34 8.28 -8.17 1.72
CA MET A 34 7.16 -7.39 2.25
C MET A 34 6.33 -6.82 1.09
N LEU A 35 5.00 -6.86 1.21
CA LEU A 35 4.09 -6.13 0.35
C LEU A 35 3.62 -4.87 1.08
N VAL A 36 4.07 -3.72 0.61
CA VAL A 36 3.68 -2.42 1.15
C VAL A 36 2.40 -1.99 0.46
N VAL A 37 1.36 -1.76 1.24
CA VAL A 37 0.00 -1.56 0.73
C VAL A 37 -0.38 -0.08 0.77
N GLY A 38 -0.69 0.47 -0.40
CA GLY A 38 -1.32 1.79 -0.52
C GLY A 38 -2.81 1.73 -0.17
N TYR A 39 -3.31 2.78 0.46
CA TYR A 39 -4.71 2.98 0.85
C TYR A 39 -5.32 4.25 0.24
N ASP A 40 -4.51 5.06 -0.44
CA ASP A 40 -4.87 6.22 -1.25
C ASP A 40 -3.80 6.42 -2.34
N LEU A 41 -3.96 7.39 -3.24
CA LEU A 41 -2.95 7.66 -4.28
C LEU A 41 -1.58 8.09 -3.71
N PRO A 42 -1.49 9.01 -2.72
CA PRO A 42 -0.20 9.39 -2.14
C PRO A 42 0.56 8.25 -1.44
N SER A 43 -0.13 7.38 -0.70
CA SER A 43 0.45 6.21 -0.04
C SER A 43 0.80 5.11 -1.03
N SER A 44 0.02 4.94 -2.10
CA SER A 44 0.35 4.07 -3.23
C SER A 44 1.63 4.51 -3.93
N GLN A 45 1.79 5.82 -4.18
CA GLN A 45 3.01 6.38 -4.75
C GLN A 45 4.23 6.14 -3.85
N ARG A 46 4.09 6.33 -2.53
CA ARG A 46 5.14 6.03 -1.54
C ARG A 46 5.50 4.54 -1.52
N ALA A 47 4.51 3.65 -1.61
CA ALA A 47 4.73 2.20 -1.69
C ALA A 47 5.56 1.83 -2.92
N LEU A 48 5.25 2.41 -4.09
CA LEU A 48 6.03 2.20 -5.32
C LEU A 48 7.47 2.69 -5.17
N GLN A 49 7.68 3.90 -4.65
CA GLN A 49 9.02 4.45 -4.43
C GLN A 49 9.85 3.57 -3.50
N LEU A 50 9.23 3.03 -2.43
CA LEU A 50 9.91 2.12 -1.52
C LEU A 50 10.25 0.79 -2.18
N ALA A 51 9.35 0.23 -3.00
CA ALA A 51 9.60 -1.00 -3.74
C ALA A 51 10.69 -0.84 -4.83
N GLU A 52 10.85 0.34 -5.41
CA GLU A 52 11.98 0.66 -6.30
C GLU A 52 13.31 0.74 -5.56
N ALA A 53 13.31 1.34 -4.37
CA ALA A 53 14.51 1.60 -3.59
C ALA A 53 15.06 0.34 -2.87
N GLU A 54 14.18 -0.57 -2.46
CA GLU A 54 14.53 -1.67 -1.56
C GLU A 54 14.21 -3.05 -2.15
N LYS A 55 15.25 -3.87 -2.30
CA LYS A 55 15.07 -5.25 -2.78
C LYS A 55 14.20 -6.08 -1.82
N GLY A 56 13.26 -6.82 -2.41
CA GLY A 56 12.34 -7.68 -1.67
C GLY A 56 11.12 -6.94 -1.13
N ILE A 57 11.01 -5.64 -1.38
CA ILE A 57 9.77 -4.89 -1.15
C ILE A 57 8.99 -4.82 -2.46
N TYR A 58 7.69 -5.05 -2.36
CA TYR A 58 6.73 -4.96 -3.46
C TYR A 58 5.62 -3.98 -3.08
N ALA A 59 4.88 -3.45 -4.05
CA ALA A 59 3.79 -2.53 -3.81
C ALA A 59 2.43 -3.12 -4.20
N ALA A 60 1.42 -2.88 -3.37
CA ALA A 60 0.03 -2.86 -3.79
C ALA A 60 -0.43 -1.40 -3.87
N VAL A 61 -1.18 -1.07 -4.91
CA VAL A 61 -1.75 0.28 -5.08
C VAL A 61 -3.27 0.19 -5.03
N GLY A 62 -3.92 1.11 -4.32
CA GLY A 62 -5.35 1.01 -4.05
C GLY A 62 -5.91 2.26 -3.38
N ILE A 63 -7.24 2.22 -3.18
CA ILE A 63 -7.99 3.25 -2.46
C ILE A 63 -8.90 2.50 -1.46
N HIS A 64 -8.70 2.77 -0.17
CA HIS A 64 -9.41 2.11 0.91
C HIS A 64 -10.91 2.48 0.89
N PRO A 65 -11.82 1.57 1.28
CA PRO A 65 -13.27 1.84 1.30
C PRO A 65 -13.69 3.08 2.08
N HIS A 66 -12.86 3.58 3.00
CA HIS A 66 -13.17 4.81 3.74
C HIS A 66 -13.23 6.03 2.83
N ASP A 67 -12.42 6.07 1.76
CA ASP A 67 -12.29 7.21 0.85
C ASP A 67 -13.10 7.05 -0.45
N ALA A 68 -13.82 5.93 -0.61
CA ALA A 68 -14.57 5.58 -1.81
C ALA A 68 -15.57 6.65 -2.26
N ALA A 69 -16.21 7.36 -1.31
CA ALA A 69 -17.20 8.39 -1.61
C ALA A 69 -16.63 9.63 -2.32
N THR A 70 -15.31 9.86 -2.22
CA THR A 70 -14.62 11.01 -2.81
C THR A 70 -13.80 10.67 -4.04
N VAL A 71 -13.72 9.39 -4.42
CA VAL A 71 -12.98 8.95 -5.62
C VAL A 71 -13.58 9.55 -6.89
N THR A 72 -12.72 10.10 -7.73
CA THR A 72 -13.06 10.64 -9.04
C THR A 72 -12.58 9.74 -10.17
N ASP A 73 -13.09 9.96 -11.39
CA ASP A 73 -12.59 9.28 -12.59
C ASP A 73 -11.11 9.60 -12.89
N ASP A 74 -10.60 10.76 -12.44
CA ASP A 74 -9.18 11.11 -12.52
C ASP A 74 -8.33 10.28 -11.55
N ASP A 75 -8.86 9.99 -10.35
CA ASP A 75 -8.18 9.13 -9.38
C ASP A 75 -8.10 7.69 -9.89
N LEU A 76 -9.18 7.18 -10.48
CA LEU A 76 -9.20 5.85 -11.10
C LEU A 76 -8.22 5.74 -12.27
N ARG A 77 -8.12 6.76 -13.12
CA ARG A 77 -7.11 6.82 -14.19
C ARG A 77 -5.68 6.88 -13.65
N SER A 78 -5.47 7.59 -12.55
CA SER A 78 -4.17 7.65 -11.88
C SER A 78 -3.78 6.29 -11.30
N LEU A 79 -4.73 5.58 -10.69
CA LEU A 79 -4.54 4.23 -10.17
C LEU A 79 -4.26 3.22 -11.30
N GLU A 80 -4.99 3.30 -12.41
CA GLU A 80 -4.73 2.48 -13.60
C GLU A 80 -3.31 2.70 -14.14
N ALA A 81 -2.86 3.95 -14.20
CA ALA A 81 -1.49 4.28 -14.60
C ALA A 81 -0.45 3.69 -13.61
N MET A 82 -0.68 3.78 -12.30
CA MET A 82 0.19 3.18 -11.29
C MET A 82 0.30 1.67 -11.42
N LEU A 83 -0.79 0.98 -11.79
CA LEU A 83 -0.80 -0.48 -11.99
C LEU A 83 0.08 -0.96 -13.16
N THR A 84 0.48 -0.06 -14.06
CA THR A 84 1.45 -0.38 -15.12
C THR A 84 2.89 -0.45 -14.62
N HIS A 85 3.15 -0.01 -13.39
CA HIS A 85 4.48 0.01 -12.80
C HIS A 85 4.98 -1.41 -12.49
N PRO A 86 6.22 -1.81 -12.84
CA PRO A 86 6.70 -3.18 -12.64
C PRO A 86 6.71 -3.68 -11.18
N GLN A 87 6.77 -2.76 -10.21
CA GLN A 87 6.71 -3.08 -8.77
C GLN A 87 5.29 -3.10 -8.20
N ALA A 88 4.27 -2.68 -8.96
CA ALA A 88 2.87 -2.81 -8.57
C ALA A 88 2.42 -4.26 -8.85
N VAL A 89 2.37 -5.09 -7.81
CA VAL A 89 2.06 -6.52 -7.95
C VAL A 89 0.62 -6.87 -7.57
N ALA A 90 -0.12 -5.92 -7.01
CA ALA A 90 -1.51 -6.09 -6.59
C ALA A 90 -2.30 -4.77 -6.67
N LEU A 91 -3.60 -4.91 -6.87
CA LEU A 91 -4.59 -3.85 -6.64
C LEU A 91 -5.13 -4.01 -5.22
N GLY A 92 -4.86 -3.04 -4.36
CA GLY A 92 -5.26 -3.05 -2.96
C GLY A 92 -4.50 -2.00 -2.14
N GLU A 93 -4.99 -1.64 -0.96
CA GLU A 93 -6.19 -2.23 -0.36
C GLU A 93 -7.49 -1.61 -0.90
N ILE A 94 -8.44 -2.48 -1.19
CA ILE A 94 -9.80 -2.18 -1.65
C ILE A 94 -10.74 -3.13 -0.92
N GLY A 95 -12.01 -2.77 -0.78
CA GLY A 95 -12.96 -3.66 -0.12
C GLY A 95 -14.18 -2.92 0.38
N LEU A 96 -14.72 -3.38 1.50
CA LEU A 96 -15.89 -2.83 2.15
C LEU A 96 -15.63 -2.76 3.65
N ASP A 97 -15.95 -1.62 4.27
CA ASP A 97 -15.91 -1.44 5.71
C ASP A 97 -17.26 -0.90 6.21
N TYR A 98 -18.05 -1.81 6.76
CA TYR A 98 -19.37 -1.54 7.32
C TYR A 98 -19.35 -1.33 8.84
N HIS A 99 -18.16 -1.28 9.45
CA HIS A 99 -18.02 -0.94 10.85
C HIS A 99 -17.98 0.58 11.03
N TYR A 100 -17.14 1.26 10.25
CA TYR A 100 -16.95 2.71 10.36
C TYR A 100 -17.87 3.53 9.44
N ASP A 101 -18.31 2.97 8.30
CA ASP A 101 -19.22 3.62 7.34
C ASP A 101 -18.75 5.05 6.94
N HIS A 102 -17.44 5.30 6.89
CA HIS A 102 -16.86 6.60 6.49
C HIS A 102 -17.23 7.00 5.05
N SER A 103 -17.41 6.02 4.18
CA SER A 103 -18.12 6.17 2.91
C SER A 103 -19.49 5.48 2.98
N PRO A 104 -20.57 6.07 2.45
CA PRO A 104 -21.89 5.43 2.45
C PRO A 104 -21.85 4.10 1.70
N ARG A 105 -22.45 3.04 2.26
CA ARG A 105 -22.42 1.68 1.68
C ARG A 105 -22.74 1.57 0.17
N PRO A 106 -23.69 2.34 -0.40
CA PRO A 106 -23.94 2.30 -1.86
C PRO A 106 -22.83 2.93 -2.72
N ARG A 107 -21.84 3.56 -2.09
CA ARG A 107 -20.71 4.25 -2.72
C ARG A 107 -19.36 3.68 -2.27
N GLN A 108 -19.34 2.56 -1.54
CA GLN A 108 -18.14 1.76 -1.29
C GLN A 108 -17.95 0.74 -2.42
#